data_AF-A0A496E1P3-F1
#
_entry.id   AF-A0A496E1P3-F1
#
_cell.length_a   1.000
_cell.length_b   1.000
_cell.length_c   1.000
_cell.angle_alpha   90.00
_cell.angle_beta   90.00
_cell.angle_gamma   90.00
#
_symmetry.space_group_name_H-M   'P 1'
#
loop_
_entity.id
_entity.type
_entity.pdbx_description
1 polymer ?
#
loop_
_entity_poly.entity_id
_entity_poly.type
_entity_poly.pdbx_seq_one_letter_code
_entity_poly.pdbx_strand_id
1 'polypeptide(L)'
;MRAWQIILILVCLVASFTAGYHIRGNDEGTKVRTDTVIVVDTVRDSIPVPVKEIEIEEIEIPCPVLVTVEGDTIRDTTYIPIPISQKEYLTENYHAWISGYNAALDSIEVFPKTVYITKKVPVRRWGLGVIGGYGIGRSGLSPYIGVGVYYKIW
;
A
#
# COMPACT_ATOMS: atom_id res chain seq x y z
N MET A 1 -15.30 12.89 -65.33
CA MET A 1 -15.71 11.89 -64.30
C MET A 1 -17.23 11.89 -64.21
N ARG A 2 -17.87 10.72 -64.17
CA ARG A 2 -19.35 10.62 -64.11
C ARG A 2 -19.81 10.89 -62.67
N ALA A 3 -20.96 11.55 -62.47
CA ALA A 3 -21.47 11.93 -61.14
C ALA A 3 -21.52 10.76 -60.13
N TRP A 4 -21.81 9.54 -60.60
CA TRP A 4 -21.81 8.32 -59.78
C TRP A 4 -20.45 8.00 -59.14
N GLN A 5 -19.34 8.29 -59.83
CA GLN A 5 -18.00 8.03 -59.32
C GLN A 5 -17.66 8.98 -58.15
N ILE A 6 -18.16 10.22 -58.21
CA ILE A 6 -17.96 11.22 -57.16
C ILE A 6 -18.72 10.81 -55.89
N ILE A 7 -19.95 10.30 -56.04
CA ILE A 7 -20.77 9.81 -54.92
C ILE A 7 -20.09 8.62 -54.23
N LEU A 8 -19.57 7.65 -55.00
CA LEU A 8 -18.85 6.49 -54.45
C LEU A 8 -17.59 6.90 -53.67
N ILE A 9 -16.82 7.87 -54.16
CA ILE A 9 -15.63 8.37 -53.47
C ILE A 9 -16.00 9.04 -52.14
N LEU A 10 -17.09 9.82 -52.13
CA LEU A 10 -17.53 10.52 -50.93
C LEU A 10 -18.03 9.54 -49.86
N VAL A 11 -18.74 8.48 -50.25
CA VAL A 11 -19.17 7.41 -49.34
C VAL A 11 -17.97 6.66 -48.74
N CYS A 12 -16.97 6.31 -49.55
CA CYS A 12 -15.75 5.65 -49.06
C CYS A 12 -14.97 6.53 -48.07
N LEU A 13 -14.89 7.85 -48.32
CA LEU A 13 -14.23 8.78 -47.41
C LEU A 13 -14.93 8.84 -46.04
N VAL A 14 -16.26 8.98 -46.03
CA VAL A 14 -17.03 9.02 -44.79
C VAL A 14 -16.89 7.71 -44.02
N ALA A 15 -16.96 6.55 -44.69
CA ALA A 15 -16.78 5.25 -44.05
C ALA A 15 -15.37 5.07 -43.46
N SER A 16 -14.33 5.53 -44.16
CA SER A 16 -12.95 5.49 -43.64
C SER A 16 -12.75 6.39 -42.42
N PHE A 17 -13.40 7.56 -42.41
CA PHE A 17 -13.30 8.51 -41.31
C PHE A 17 -14.03 8.01 -40.06
N THR A 18 -15.24 7.45 -40.20
CA THR A 18 -15.98 6.90 -39.06
C THR A 18 -15.31 5.65 -38.49
N ALA A 19 -14.77 4.78 -39.36
CA ALA A 19 -13.98 3.63 -38.92
C ALA A 19 -12.70 4.07 -38.18
N GLY A 20 -11.97 5.06 -38.70
CA GLY A 20 -10.80 5.63 -38.04
C GLY A 20 -11.12 6.29 -36.70
N TYR A 21 -12.27 6.97 -36.60
CA TYR A 21 -12.73 7.60 -35.37
C TYR A 21 -13.12 6.58 -34.30
N HIS A 22 -13.73 5.45 -34.68
CA HIS A 22 -14.05 4.36 -33.76
C HIS A 22 -12.83 3.55 -33.31
N ILE A 23 -11.77 3.46 -34.13
CA ILE A 23 -10.53 2.73 -33.82
C ILE A 23 -9.54 3.59 -33.04
N ARG A 24 -9.71 4.92 -33.02
CA ARG A 24 -8.96 5.83 -32.14
C ARG A 24 -9.41 5.59 -30.71
N GLY A 25 -8.92 4.48 -30.18
CA GLY A 25 -9.18 3.99 -28.83
C GLY A 25 -8.94 5.12 -27.85
N ASN A 26 -9.81 5.14 -26.85
CA ASN A 26 -9.75 5.95 -25.66
C ASN A 26 -8.35 5.80 -25.05
N ASP A 27 -7.43 6.67 -25.47
CA ASP A 27 -6.07 6.78 -24.93
C ASP A 27 -6.24 7.48 -23.58
N GLU A 28 -6.87 6.75 -22.64
CA GLU A 28 -6.89 7.11 -21.24
C GLU A 28 -5.44 7.10 -20.80
N GLY A 29 -4.81 8.27 -20.88
CA GLY A 29 -3.45 8.52 -20.49
C GLY A 29 -3.18 7.73 -19.23
N THR A 30 -2.24 6.79 -19.36
CA THR A 30 -1.83 5.80 -18.36
C THR A 30 -2.03 6.33 -16.95
N LYS A 31 -3.21 6.06 -16.38
CA LYS A 31 -3.50 6.38 -14.99
C LYS A 31 -2.53 5.52 -14.21
N VAL A 32 -1.52 6.15 -13.61
CA VAL A 32 -0.61 5.49 -12.68
C VAL A 32 -1.49 5.00 -11.54
N ARG A 33 -1.91 3.73 -11.63
CA ARG A 33 -2.71 3.08 -10.62
C ARG A 33 -1.74 2.75 -9.49
N THR A 34 -1.66 3.64 -8.51
CA THR A 34 -0.92 3.41 -7.29
C THR A 34 -1.70 2.39 -6.47
N ASP A 35 -1.44 1.10 -6.69
CA ASP A 35 -1.98 0.04 -5.85
C ASP A 35 -1.15 -0.01 -4.56
N THR A 36 -1.65 0.63 -3.50
CA THR A 36 -1.08 0.51 -2.15
C THR A 36 -1.57 -0.81 -1.55
N VAL A 37 -0.73 -1.85 -1.60
CA VAL A 37 -1.00 -3.11 -0.91
C VAL A 37 -0.45 -3.01 0.50
N ILE A 38 -1.33 -2.95 1.51
CA ILE A 38 -0.94 -3.01 2.92
C ILE A 38 -0.95 -4.49 3.33
N VAL A 39 0.23 -5.10 3.37
CA VAL A 39 0.41 -6.45 3.93
C VAL A 39 0.79 -6.29 5.40
N VAL A 40 -0.07 -6.75 6.30
CA VAL A 40 0.23 -6.79 7.74
C VAL A 40 0.60 -8.22 8.08
N ASP A 41 1.91 -8.49 8.18
CA ASP A 41 2.41 -9.76 8.66
C ASP A 41 2.54 -9.70 10.18
N THR A 42 1.94 -10.66 10.90
CA THR A 42 2.00 -10.72 12.37
C THR A 42 2.95 -11.83 12.75
N VAL A 43 4.25 -11.59 12.60
CA VAL A 43 5.28 -12.53 13.04
C VAL A 43 5.35 -12.47 14.56
N ARG A 44 5.08 -13.59 15.23
CA ARG A 44 5.41 -13.73 16.65
C ARG A 44 6.92 -13.84 16.77
N ASP A 45 7.54 -12.75 17.18
CA ASP A 45 8.96 -12.72 17.53
C ASP A 45 9.20 -13.54 18.81
N SER A 46 10.47 -13.82 19.07
CA SER A 46 11.00 -14.24 20.36
C SER A 46 10.50 -13.33 21.50
N ILE A 47 10.32 -13.91 22.69
CA ILE A 47 9.87 -13.16 23.87
C ILE A 47 10.94 -12.10 24.18
N PRO A 48 10.61 -10.79 24.10
CA PRO A 48 11.60 -9.74 24.32
C PRO A 48 12.08 -9.78 25.78
N VAL A 49 13.38 -9.61 25.98
CA VAL A 49 13.97 -9.51 27.32
C VAL A 49 13.85 -8.06 27.78
N PRO A 50 13.42 -7.78 29.03
CA PRO A 50 13.33 -6.41 29.52
C PRO A 50 14.73 -5.79 29.59
N VAL A 51 14.84 -4.55 29.10
CA VAL A 51 16.08 -3.77 29.15
C VAL A 51 16.30 -3.19 30.55
N LYS A 52 15.20 -2.84 31.22
CA LYS A 52 15.21 -2.25 32.55
C LYS A 52 14.05 -2.78 33.38
N GLU A 53 14.32 -2.98 34.67
CA GLU A 53 13.33 -3.35 35.67
C GLU A 53 13.49 -2.41 36.87
N ILE A 54 12.39 -1.79 37.31
CA ILE A 54 12.37 -0.83 38.41
C ILE A 54 11.19 -1.17 39.31
N GLU A 55 11.38 -1.19 40.62
CA GLU A 55 10.28 -1.28 41.58
C GLU A 55 9.64 0.11 41.76
N ILE A 56 8.33 0.21 41.52
CA ILE A 56 7.61 1.49 41.54
C ILE A 56 6.79 1.65 42.81
N GLU A 57 6.11 0.58 43.22
CA GLU A 57 5.10 0.63 44.26
C GLU A 57 5.07 -0.70 45.02
N GLU A 58 4.61 -0.68 46.26
CA GLU A 58 4.36 -1.89 47.06
C GLU A 58 2.89 -1.87 47.48
N ILE A 59 2.13 -2.90 47.08
CA ILE A 59 0.71 -3.00 47.40
C ILE A 59 0.49 -4.13 48.40
N GLU A 60 -0.29 -3.84 49.44
CA GLU A 60 -0.72 -4.83 50.42
C GLU A 60 -2.00 -5.54 49.98
N ILE A 61 -1.97 -6.87 49.93
CA ILE A 61 -3.12 -7.67 49.49
C ILE A 61 -3.64 -8.51 50.66
N PRO A 62 -4.95 -8.45 50.96
CA PRO A 62 -5.54 -9.26 52.00
C PRO A 62 -5.56 -10.73 51.56
N CYS A 63 -4.77 -11.56 52.24
CA CYS A 63 -4.80 -13.00 52.10
C CYS A 63 -5.54 -13.63 53.28
N PRO A 64 -6.58 -14.47 53.04
CA PRO A 64 -7.24 -15.19 54.11
C PRO A 64 -6.32 -16.30 54.63
N VAL A 65 -6.05 -16.29 55.93
CA VAL A 65 -5.27 -17.31 56.62
C VAL A 65 -6.19 -18.06 57.56
N LEU A 66 -6.10 -19.39 57.55
CA LEU A 66 -6.81 -20.24 58.50
C LEU A 66 -5.90 -20.45 59.70
N VAL A 67 -6.29 -19.93 60.85
CA VAL A 67 -5.56 -20.10 62.11
C VAL A 67 -6.36 -21.06 62.98
N THR A 68 -5.76 -22.22 63.29
CA THR A 68 -6.34 -23.18 64.23
C THR A 68 -5.87 -22.87 65.63
N VAL A 69 -6.79 -22.43 66.49
CA VAL A 69 -6.53 -22.16 67.91
C VAL A 69 -7.41 -23.12 68.71
N GLU A 70 -6.78 -23.96 69.54
CA GLU A 70 -7.48 -24.88 70.46
C GLU A 70 -8.56 -25.79 69.82
N GLY A 71 -8.40 -26.15 68.55
CA GLY A 71 -9.32 -27.05 67.84
C GLY A 71 -10.43 -26.34 67.06
N ASP A 72 -10.57 -25.01 67.19
CA ASP A 72 -11.44 -24.19 66.34
C ASP A 72 -10.65 -23.56 65.20
N THR A 73 -11.24 -23.54 64.00
CA THR A 73 -10.63 -22.93 62.80
C THR A 73 -11.18 -21.52 62.61
N ILE A 74 -10.38 -20.52 62.94
CA ILE A 74 -10.73 -19.10 62.76
C ILE A 74 -10.21 -18.64 61.39
N ARG A 75 -11.04 -17.88 60.66
CA ARG A 75 -10.62 -17.16 59.45
C ARG A 75 -10.07 -15.81 59.85
N ASP A 76 -8.77 -15.62 59.68
CA ASP A 76 -8.11 -14.34 59.84
C ASP A 76 -7.69 -13.80 58.46
N THR A 77 -7.46 -12.50 58.36
CA THR A 77 -6.97 -11.84 57.13
C THR A 77 -5.64 -11.18 57.41
N THR A 78 -4.59 -11.61 56.73
CA THR A 78 -3.25 -11.02 56.82
C THR A 78 -2.94 -10.24 55.54
N TYR A 79 -2.34 -9.08 55.68
CA TYR A 79 -1.90 -8.25 54.55
C TYR A 79 -0.48 -8.65 54.16
N ILE A 80 -0.31 -9.07 52.90
CA ILE A 80 1.01 -9.40 52.33
C ILE A 80 1.43 -8.24 51.44
N PRO A 81 2.58 -7.58 51.71
CA PRO A 81 3.10 -6.54 50.85
C PRO A 81 3.73 -7.17 49.61
N ILE A 82 3.41 -6.65 48.43
CA ILE A 82 3.89 -7.16 47.15
C ILE A 82 4.51 -6.02 46.34
N PRO A 83 5.81 -6.12 45.99
CA PRO A 83 6.45 -5.12 45.16
C PRO A 83 5.94 -5.23 43.72
N ILE A 84 5.56 -4.09 43.15
CA ILE A 84 5.19 -3.93 41.75
C ILE A 84 6.42 -3.44 41.00
N SER A 85 6.94 -4.32 40.15
CA SER A 85 8.01 -4.00 39.21
C SER A 85 7.45 -3.47 37.89
N GLN A 86 8.06 -2.45 37.32
CA GLN A 86 7.86 -2.05 35.93
C GLN A 86 9.04 -2.52 35.08
N LYS A 87 8.70 -3.12 33.95
CA LYS A 87 9.61 -3.63 32.94
C LYS A 87 9.53 -2.80 31.67
N GLU A 88 10.68 -2.35 31.20
CA GLU A 88 10.85 -1.60 29.96
C GLU A 88 11.33 -2.55 28.85
N TYR A 89 10.58 -2.63 27.76
CA TYR A 89 10.89 -3.48 26.61
C TYR A 89 11.16 -2.61 25.39
N LEU A 90 12.40 -2.60 24.93
CA LEU A 90 12.83 -1.83 23.77
C LEU A 90 13.17 -2.77 22.61
N THR A 91 12.54 -2.54 21.46
CA THR A 91 12.77 -3.28 20.21
C THR A 91 12.86 -2.27 19.05
N GLU A 92 13.31 -2.69 17.87
CA GLU A 92 13.35 -1.81 16.69
C GLU A 92 11.97 -1.27 16.26
N ASN A 93 10.92 -2.05 16.51
CA ASN A 93 9.57 -1.77 16.00
C ASN A 93 8.65 -1.16 17.07
N TYR A 94 9.00 -1.24 18.36
CA TYR A 94 8.20 -0.70 19.45
C TYR A 94 9.02 -0.52 20.73
N HIS A 95 8.48 0.31 21.62
CA HIS A 95 8.96 0.52 22.98
C HIS A 95 7.76 0.41 23.93
N ALA A 96 7.82 -0.46 24.94
CA ALA A 96 6.69 -0.74 25.82
C ALA A 96 7.08 -0.74 27.30
N TRP A 97 6.18 -0.30 28.15
CA TRP A 97 6.30 -0.32 29.60
C TRP A 97 5.19 -1.18 30.20
N ILE A 98 5.58 -2.15 31.03
CA ILE A 98 4.66 -3.12 31.63
C ILE A 98 4.90 -3.15 33.13
N SER A 99 3.91 -2.75 33.93
CA SER A 99 3.93 -2.87 35.39
C SER A 99 3.38 -4.23 35.84
N GLY A 100 3.87 -4.79 36.96
CA GLY A 100 3.52 -6.16 37.33
C GLY A 100 3.56 -6.52 38.82
N TYR A 101 2.34 -6.65 39.38
CA TYR A 101 1.86 -7.81 40.18
C TYR A 101 0.62 -8.43 39.49
N ASN A 102 -0.23 -7.58 38.88
CA ASN A 102 -1.23 -7.95 37.87
C ASN A 102 -0.80 -7.30 36.55
N ALA A 103 -0.06 -8.04 35.71
CA ALA A 103 0.65 -7.48 34.57
C ALA A 103 -0.25 -6.61 33.67
N ALA A 104 0.02 -5.32 33.64
CA ALA A 104 -0.74 -4.33 32.87
C ALA A 104 0.22 -3.57 31.94
N LEU A 105 -0.25 -3.30 30.72
CA LEU A 105 0.47 -2.44 29.79
C LEU A 105 0.23 -0.98 30.20
N ASP A 106 1.29 -0.29 30.61
CA ASP A 106 1.21 1.11 31.00
C ASP A 106 1.20 2.00 29.76
N SER A 107 2.16 1.77 28.86
CA SER A 107 2.30 2.51 27.61
C SER A 107 3.02 1.70 26.53
N ILE A 108 2.73 2.02 25.27
CA ILE A 108 3.41 1.47 24.10
C ILE A 108 3.60 2.53 23.02
N GLU A 109 4.83 2.69 22.57
CA GLU A 109 5.21 3.45 21.39
C GLU A 109 5.52 2.47 20.26
N VAL A 110 4.99 2.71 19.06
CA VAL A 110 5.18 1.84 17.89
C VAL A 110 5.90 2.62 16.80
N PHE A 111 6.92 2.01 16.21
CA PHE A 111 7.76 2.58 15.15
C PHE A 111 7.44 1.90 13.80
N PRO A 112 6.37 2.33 13.08
CA PRO A 112 5.98 1.69 11.83
C PRO A 112 7.01 1.95 10.72
N LYS A 113 7.57 0.87 10.16
CA LYS A 113 8.45 0.93 8.98
C LYS A 113 7.60 1.13 7.72
N THR A 114 7.66 2.33 7.11
CA THR A 114 6.99 2.59 5.82
C THR A 114 7.91 2.26 4.67
N VAL A 115 7.56 1.24 3.88
CA VAL A 115 8.33 0.82 2.70
C VAL A 115 7.65 1.33 1.42
N TYR A 116 8.31 2.21 0.68
CA TYR A 116 7.84 2.68 -0.62
C TYR A 116 8.40 1.80 -1.74
N ILE A 117 7.54 1.02 -2.40
CA ILE A 117 7.92 0.24 -3.58
C ILE A 117 7.50 1.02 -4.84
N THR A 118 8.40 1.81 -5.40
CA THR A 118 8.14 2.50 -6.67
C THR A 118 8.29 1.54 -7.84
N LYS A 119 7.18 1.08 -8.42
CA LYS A 119 7.20 0.39 -9.72
C LYS A 119 7.34 1.42 -10.84
N LYS A 120 8.47 1.39 -11.55
CA LYS A 120 8.63 2.15 -12.80
C LYS A 120 7.77 1.51 -13.88
N VAL A 121 6.70 2.18 -14.28
CA VAL A 121 5.92 1.78 -15.46
C VAL A 121 6.82 1.98 -16.70
N PRO A 122 7.02 0.94 -17.54
CA PRO A 122 7.82 1.09 -18.75
C PRO A 122 7.11 2.05 -19.71
N VAL A 123 7.73 3.22 -19.94
CA VAL A 123 7.24 4.18 -20.93
C VAL A 123 7.52 3.61 -22.32
N ARG A 124 6.47 3.42 -23.12
CA ARG A 124 6.60 3.00 -24.52
C ARG A 124 7.12 4.18 -25.36
N ARG A 125 8.41 4.13 -25.73
CA ARG A 125 9.11 5.23 -26.43
C ARG A 125 9.05 5.18 -27.95
N TRP A 126 8.66 4.06 -28.52
CA TRP A 126 8.63 3.83 -29.97
C TRP A 126 7.20 3.55 -30.44
N GLY A 127 6.81 4.22 -31.52
CA GLY A 127 5.52 4.02 -32.18
C GLY A 127 5.69 3.87 -33.69
N LEU A 128 4.81 3.06 -34.29
CA LEU A 128 4.69 2.89 -35.73
C LEU A 128 3.33 3.48 -36.13
N GLY A 129 3.32 4.41 -37.08
CA GLY A 129 2.11 5.07 -37.56
C GLY A 129 2.03 5.05 -39.07
N VAL A 130 0.81 5.14 -39.60
CA VAL A 130 0.58 5.37 -41.03
C VAL A 130 0.45 6.87 -41.26
N ILE A 131 1.21 7.40 -42.21
CA ILE A 131 1.23 8.83 -42.55
C ILE A 131 0.65 8.97 -43.95
N GLY A 132 -0.37 9.82 -44.10
CA GLY A 132 -0.96 10.17 -45.38
C GLY A 132 -0.74 11.65 -45.69
N GLY A 133 -0.42 11.98 -46.94
CA GLY A 133 -0.21 13.36 -47.38
C GLY A 133 -0.48 13.55 -48.86
N TYR A 134 -0.51 14.80 -49.31
CA TYR A 134 -0.62 15.17 -50.72
C TYR A 134 0.68 15.84 -51.16
N GLY A 135 1.33 15.29 -52.19
CA GLY A 135 2.54 15.84 -52.80
C GLY A 135 2.27 16.42 -54.19
N ILE A 136 3.10 17.36 -54.63
CA ILE A 136 3.07 17.86 -56.01
C ILE A 136 3.96 16.95 -56.85
N GLY A 137 3.35 16.08 -57.66
CA GLY A 137 4.02 15.21 -58.61
C GLY A 137 4.09 15.81 -60.02
N ARG A 138 4.80 15.13 -60.94
CA ARG A 138 4.94 15.54 -62.36
C ARG A 138 3.62 15.67 -63.12
N SER A 139 2.50 15.14 -62.58
CA SER A 139 1.16 15.22 -63.17
C SER A 139 0.12 15.92 -62.27
N GLY A 140 0.54 16.71 -61.28
CA GLY A 140 -0.35 17.42 -60.35
C GLY A 140 -0.34 16.87 -58.92
N LEU A 141 -1.35 17.23 -58.11
CA LEU A 141 -1.48 16.79 -56.72
C LEU A 141 -1.70 15.28 -56.64
N SER A 142 -0.69 14.55 -56.18
CA SER A 142 -0.70 13.10 -56.02
C SER A 142 -0.78 12.72 -54.53
N PRO A 143 -1.77 11.92 -54.10
CA PRO A 143 -1.82 11.40 -52.74
C PRO A 143 -0.71 10.39 -52.50
N TYR A 144 -0.17 10.38 -51.29
CA TYR A 144 0.83 9.42 -50.82
C TYR A 144 0.41 8.83 -49.47
N ILE A 145 0.66 7.53 -49.32
CA ILE A 145 0.50 6.78 -48.07
C ILE A 145 1.85 6.16 -47.76
N GLY A 146 2.38 6.46 -46.57
CA GLY A 146 3.63 5.93 -46.06
C GLY A 146 3.49 5.37 -44.65
N VAL A 147 4.51 4.63 -44.23
CA VAL A 147 4.65 4.16 -42.85
C VAL A 147 5.77 4.95 -42.19
N GLY A 148 5.52 5.51 -41.01
CA GLY A 148 6.47 6.29 -40.24
C GLY A 148 6.76 5.64 -38.89
N VAL A 149 8.03 5.60 -38.51
CA VAL A 149 8.47 5.29 -37.15
C VAL A 149 8.70 6.62 -36.44
N TYR A 150 8.15 6.77 -35.23
CA TYR A 150 8.40 7.94 -34.41
C TYR A 150 8.91 7.54 -33.02
N TYR A 151 9.82 8.36 -32.50
CA TYR A 151 10.42 8.19 -31.19
C TYR A 151 9.97 9.33 -30.27
N LYS A 152 9.38 8.96 -29.14
CA LYS A 152 8.96 9.92 -28.12
C LYS A 152 10.14 10.23 -27.21
N ILE A 153 10.63 11.46 -27.27
CA ILE A 153 11.82 11.91 -26.54
C ILE A 153 11.49 12.19 -25.06
N TRP A 154 10.20 12.35 -24.72
CA TRP A 154 9.72 12.56 -23.35
C TRP A 154 8.33 11.95 -23.12
#